data_AF-A0A951Z794-F1
#
_entry.id   AF-A0A951Z794-F1
#
_cell.length_a   1.000
_cell.length_b   1.000
_cell.length_c   1.000
_cell.angle_alpha   90.00
_cell.angle_beta   90.00
_cell.angle_gamma   90.00
#
_symmetry.space_group_name_H-M   'P 1'
#
loop_
_entity.id
_entity.type
_entity.pdbx_description
1 polymer ?
#
loop_
_entity_poly.entity_id
_entity_poly.type
_entity_poly.pdbx_seq_one_letter_code
_entity_poly.pdbx_strand_id
1 'polypeptide(L)'
;MLDKLAEIVKRFESIEAQLQDPAYSTNPTELQRLGRARAELLPYVEAARKHAELAERAKQAEELLSDPEMREMAQAELDEVRPRIEATEQEIKLLLVPKDPNDDKPVVVEVRSAAGGDEAALFANELFRMYVRYCERMKWPYEVVEHEESGIGGASNWQNGLILVE
;
A
#
# COMPACT_ATOMS: atom_id res chain seq x y z
N MET A 1 -8.69 -13.46 5.25
CA MET A 1 -7.63 -12.46 5.46
C MET A 1 -6.66 -12.94 6.52
N LEU A 2 -7.14 -13.14 7.75
CA LEU A 2 -6.33 -13.64 8.88
C LEU A 2 -5.72 -15.02 8.61
N ASP A 3 -6.43 -15.94 7.93
CA ASP A 3 -5.88 -17.26 7.59
C ASP A 3 -4.65 -17.16 6.68
N LYS A 4 -4.69 -16.29 5.66
CA LYS A 4 -3.55 -16.02 4.77
C LYS A 4 -2.37 -15.42 5.55
N LEU A 5 -2.66 -14.51 6.48
CA LEU A 5 -1.64 -13.89 7.32
C LEU A 5 -1.00 -14.92 8.26
N ALA A 6 -1.79 -15.84 8.81
CA ALA A 6 -1.30 -16.95 9.63
C ALA A 6 -0.40 -17.91 8.83
N GLU A 7 -0.76 -18.21 7.58
CA GLU A 7 0.12 -18.99 6.68
C GLU A 7 1.45 -18.28 6.41
N ILE A 8 1.43 -16.96 6.20
CA ILE A 8 2.64 -16.14 6.02
C ILE A 8 3.52 -16.17 7.27
N VAL A 9 2.94 -15.97 8.45
CA VAL A 9 3.66 -16.02 9.73
C VAL A 9 4.29 -17.41 9.92
N LYS A 10 3.54 -18.48 9.69
CA LYS A 10 4.06 -19.85 9.77
C LYS A 10 5.22 -20.10 8.80
N ARG A 11 5.13 -19.54 7.58
CA ARG A 11 6.21 -19.63 6.60
C ARG A 11 7.44 -18.87 7.05
N PHE A 12 7.28 -17.68 7.62
CA PHE A 12 8.37 -16.89 8.19
C PHE A 12 9.07 -17.62 9.33
N GLU A 13 8.32 -18.19 10.28
CA GLU A 13 8.87 -18.99 11.38
C GLU A 13 9.66 -20.20 10.88
N SER A 14 9.17 -20.87 9.84
CA SER A 14 9.90 -21.95 9.18
C SER A 14 11.21 -21.50 8.54
N ILE A 15 11.26 -20.28 7.99
CA ILE A 15 12.49 -19.69 7.42
C ILE A 15 13.47 -19.31 8.54
N GLU A 16 12.99 -18.71 9.63
CA GLU A 16 13.81 -18.41 10.82
C GLU A 16 14.43 -19.69 11.41
N ALA A 17 13.64 -20.76 11.54
CA ALA A 17 14.14 -22.05 12.00
C ALA A 17 15.23 -22.63 11.07
N GLN A 18 15.05 -22.53 9.75
CA GLN A 18 16.06 -22.95 8.78
C GLN A 18 17.34 -22.11 8.86
N LEU A 19 17.22 -20.80 9.08
CA LEU A 19 18.38 -19.91 9.26
C LEU A 19 19.21 -20.25 10.51
N GLN A 20 18.57 -20.81 11.54
CA GLN A 20 19.23 -21.26 12.77
C GLN A 20 19.78 -22.69 12.68
N ASP A 21 19.41 -23.46 11.65
CA ASP A 21 19.83 -24.85 11.48
C ASP A 21 21.26 -24.93 10.87
N PRO A 22 22.21 -25.59 11.55
CA PRO A 22 23.56 -25.83 11.04
C PRO A 22 23.63 -26.46 9.63
N ALA A 23 22.60 -27.20 9.22
CA ALA A 23 22.52 -27.82 7.90
C ALA A 23 22.44 -26.77 6.77
N TYR A 24 21.91 -25.58 7.04
CA TYR A 24 21.75 -24.50 6.06
C TYR A 24 22.78 -23.38 6.26
N SER A 25 23.28 -23.19 7.49
CA SER A 25 24.23 -22.12 7.82
C SER A 25 25.62 -22.28 7.18
N THR A 26 25.91 -23.45 6.63
CA THR A 26 27.16 -23.74 5.92
C THR A 26 27.09 -23.51 4.41
N ASN A 27 25.90 -23.23 3.86
CA ASN A 27 25.69 -22.96 2.43
C ASN A 27 25.33 -21.48 2.19
N PRO A 28 26.28 -20.65 1.68
CA PRO A 28 26.05 -19.22 1.45
C PRO A 28 24.88 -18.92 0.50
N THR A 29 24.62 -19.77 -0.49
CA THR A 29 23.54 -19.60 -1.45
C THR A 29 22.17 -19.78 -0.79
N GLU A 30 22.03 -20.79 0.07
CA GLU A 30 20.80 -21.02 0.82
C GLU A 30 20.55 -19.93 1.85
N LEU A 31 21.60 -19.46 2.54
CA LEU A 31 21.50 -18.30 3.44
C LEU A 31 21.01 -17.05 2.73
N GLN A 32 21.53 -16.75 1.54
CA GLN A 32 21.07 -15.61 0.76
C GLN A 32 19.61 -15.77 0.33
N ARG A 33 19.20 -16.95 -0.12
CA ARG A 33 17.82 -17.25 -0.52
C ARG A 33 16.85 -17.11 0.65
N LEU A 34 17.19 -17.68 1.81
CA LEU A 34 16.38 -17.58 3.03
C LEU A 34 16.33 -16.15 3.56
N GLY A 35 17.44 -15.42 3.51
CA GLY A 35 17.51 -14.01 3.91
C GLY A 35 16.60 -13.11 3.07
N ARG A 36 16.55 -13.32 1.74
CA ARG A 36 15.63 -12.61 0.85
C ARG A 36 14.17 -12.94 1.15
N ALA A 37 13.84 -14.24 1.25
CA ALA A 37 12.48 -14.67 1.57
C ALA A 37 12.01 -14.15 2.94
N ARG A 38 12.90 -14.12 3.94
CA ARG A 38 12.63 -13.50 5.24
C ARG A 38 12.32 -12.01 5.09
N ALA A 39 13.15 -11.26 4.36
CA ALA A 39 12.97 -9.83 4.15
C ALA A 39 11.65 -9.51 3.41
N GLU A 40 11.27 -10.34 2.44
CA GLU A 40 9.99 -10.20 1.73
C GLU A 40 8.78 -10.42 2.64
N LEU A 41 8.86 -11.37 3.57
CA LEU A 41 7.75 -11.70 4.48
C LEU A 41 7.71 -10.83 5.74
N LEU A 42 8.82 -10.17 6.11
CA LEU A 42 8.94 -9.40 7.34
C LEU A 42 7.84 -8.34 7.52
N PRO A 43 7.48 -7.51 6.53
CA PRO A 43 6.45 -6.48 6.69
C PRO A 43 5.08 -7.06 7.06
N TYR A 44 4.74 -8.22 6.48
CA TYR A 44 3.48 -8.92 6.76
C TYR A 44 3.46 -9.45 8.19
N VAL A 45 4.58 -9.99 8.67
CA VAL A 45 4.70 -10.54 10.03
C VAL A 45 4.69 -9.43 11.08
N GLU A 46 5.34 -8.30 10.81
CA GLU A 46 5.30 -7.14 11.71
C GLU A 46 3.87 -6.58 11.84
N ALA A 47 3.16 -6.44 10.71
CA ALA A 47 1.75 -6.04 10.72
C ALA A 47 0.87 -7.05 11.49
N ALA A 48 1.10 -8.35 11.29
CA ALA A 48 0.39 -9.42 12.01
C ALA A 48 0.61 -9.36 13.52
N ARG A 49 1.87 -9.18 13.96
CA ARG A 49 2.24 -9.09 15.37
C ARG A 49 1.64 -7.87 16.03
N LYS A 50 1.72 -6.70 15.37
CA LYS A 50 1.12 -5.45 15.84
C LYS A 50 -0.39 -5.59 16.04
N HIS A 51 -1.09 -6.19 15.08
CA HIS A 51 -2.52 -6.46 15.20
C HIS A 51 -2.83 -7.43 16.35
N ALA A 52 -2.08 -8.52 16.47
CA ALA A 52 -2.27 -9.51 17.53
C ALA A 52 -2.06 -8.92 18.93
N GLU A 53 -1.05 -8.06 19.10
CA GLU A 53 -0.78 -7.36 20.36
C GLU A 53 -1.96 -6.44 20.74
N LEU A 54 -2.47 -5.66 19.79
CA LEU A 54 -3.62 -4.78 20.05
C LEU A 54 -4.89 -5.57 20.38
N ALA A 55 -5.13 -6.68 19.67
CA ALA A 55 -6.26 -7.55 19.93
C ALA A 55 -6.17 -8.20 21.33
N GLU A 56 -4.98 -8.60 21.76
CA GLU A 56 -4.77 -9.15 23.10
C GLU A 56 -4.94 -8.08 24.19
N ARG A 57 -4.46 -6.85 23.98
CA ARG A 57 -4.73 -5.71 24.87
C ARG A 57 -6.23 -5.43 25.01
N ALA A 58 -6.95 -5.42 23.90
CA ALA A 58 -8.41 -5.22 23.90
C ALA A 58 -9.11 -6.34 24.69
N LYS A 59 -8.73 -7.59 24.47
CA LYS A 59 -9.30 -8.74 25.20
C LYS A 59 -9.05 -8.64 26.70
N GLN A 60 -7.82 -8.31 27.12
CA GLN A 60 -7.49 -8.12 28.53
C GLN A 60 -8.28 -6.98 29.16
N ALA A 61 -8.47 -5.87 28.43
CA ALA A 61 -9.31 -4.76 28.90
C ALA A 61 -10.79 -5.17 29.01
N GLU A 62 -11.31 -5.97 28.08
CA GLU A 62 -12.69 -6.49 28.14
C GLU A 62 -12.92 -7.39 29.36
N GLU A 63 -11.94 -8.21 29.74
CA GLU A 63 -12.01 -9.05 30.96
C GLU A 63 -12.10 -8.18 32.23
N LEU A 64 -11.41 -7.03 32.25
CA LEU A 64 -11.39 -6.08 33.37
C LEU A 64 -12.65 -5.20 33.47
N LEU A 65 -13.52 -5.15 32.46
CA LEU A 65 -14.77 -4.37 32.52
C LEU A 65 -15.76 -4.84 33.60
N SER A 66 -15.59 -6.09 34.03
CA SER A 66 -16.40 -6.71 35.08
C SER A 66 -16.06 -6.24 36.49
N ASP A 67 -14.85 -5.68 36.69
CA ASP A 67 -14.39 -5.12 37.95
C ASP A 67 -14.75 -3.62 38.02
N PRO A 68 -15.63 -3.19 38.96
CA PRO A 68 -16.04 -1.79 39.08
C PRO A 68 -14.89 -0.81 39.33
N GLU A 69 -13.81 -1.23 39.99
CA GLU A 69 -12.66 -0.37 40.28
C GLU A 69 -11.76 -0.18 39.05
N MET A 70 -11.72 -1.19 38.17
CA MET A 70 -10.88 -1.18 36.96
C MET A 70 -11.65 -0.74 35.71
N ARG A 71 -12.98 -0.63 35.78
CA ARG A 71 -13.86 -0.38 34.62
C ARG A 71 -13.52 0.88 33.83
N GLU A 72 -13.19 1.98 34.50
CA GLU A 72 -12.86 3.25 33.83
C GLU A 72 -11.54 3.14 33.05
N MET A 73 -10.53 2.49 33.65
CA MET A 73 -9.24 2.23 33.01
C MET A 73 -9.38 1.28 31.83
N ALA A 74 -10.16 0.20 32.00
CA ALA A 74 -10.47 -0.74 30.95
C ALA A 74 -11.19 -0.08 29.77
N GLN A 75 -12.14 0.81 30.04
CA GLN A 75 -12.84 1.55 28.98
C GLN A 75 -11.90 2.48 28.22
N ALA A 76 -11.03 3.22 28.93
CA ALA A 76 -10.04 4.10 28.30
C ALA A 76 -9.06 3.31 27.40
N GLU A 77 -8.59 2.15 27.86
CA GLU A 77 -7.75 1.26 27.06
C GLU A 77 -8.49 0.79 25.79
N LEU A 78 -9.76 0.37 25.91
CA LEU A 78 -10.57 -0.05 24.77
C LEU A 78 -10.78 1.07 23.75
N ASP A 79 -11.01 2.29 24.22
CA ASP A 79 -11.19 3.47 23.37
C ASP A 79 -9.89 3.83 22.63
N GLU A 80 -8.72 3.50 23.19
CA GLU A 80 -7.42 3.65 22.51
C GLU A 80 -7.17 2.52 21.49
N VAL A 81 -7.36 1.25 21.88
CA VAL A 81 -6.89 0.12 21.07
C VAL A 81 -7.84 -0.23 19.93
N ARG A 82 -9.16 -0.05 20.09
CA ARG A 82 -10.14 -0.42 19.04
C ARG A 82 -9.92 0.31 17.71
N PRO A 83 -9.76 1.65 17.67
CA PRO A 83 -9.45 2.35 16.42
C PRO A 83 -8.12 1.91 15.80
N ARG A 84 -7.14 1.55 16.65
CA ARG A 84 -5.83 1.06 16.19
C ARG A 84 -5.92 -0.33 15.57
N ILE A 85 -6.76 -1.22 16.12
CA ILE A 85 -7.04 -2.53 15.53
C ILE A 85 -7.62 -2.33 14.12
N GLU A 86 -8.65 -1.50 13.98
CA GLU A 86 -9.26 -1.21 12.67
C GLU A 86 -8.23 -0.64 11.67
N ALA A 87 -7.40 0.31 12.09
CA ALA A 87 -6.33 0.85 11.26
C ALA A 87 -5.35 -0.24 10.82
N THR A 88 -4.92 -1.12 11.73
CA THR A 88 -4.02 -2.23 11.37
C THR A 88 -4.67 -3.27 10.46
N GLU A 89 -5.98 -3.50 10.57
CA GLU A 89 -6.69 -4.36 9.62
C GLU A 89 -6.69 -3.78 8.21
N GLN A 90 -6.82 -2.47 8.06
CA GLN A 90 -6.73 -1.80 6.76
C GLN A 90 -5.30 -1.86 6.20
N GLU A 91 -4.29 -1.63 7.03
CA GLU A 91 -2.87 -1.81 6.68
C GLU A 91 -2.63 -3.24 6.15
N ILE A 92 -3.13 -4.27 6.86
CA ILE A 92 -3.01 -5.68 6.47
C ILE A 92 -3.75 -5.95 5.15
N LYS A 93 -4.95 -5.41 4.96
CA LYS A 93 -5.71 -5.59 3.70
C LYS A 93 -4.92 -5.05 2.52
N LEU A 94 -4.34 -3.87 2.65
CA LEU A 94 -3.51 -3.24 1.62
C LEU A 94 -2.25 -4.06 1.34
N LEU A 95 -1.56 -4.54 2.39
CA LEU A 95 -0.38 -5.40 2.24
C LEU A 95 -0.69 -6.71 1.51
N LEU A 96 -1.86 -7.31 1.76
CA LEU A 96 -2.27 -8.57 1.15
C LEU A 96 -2.81 -8.41 -0.28
N VAL A 97 -2.90 -7.18 -0.80
CA VAL A 97 -3.15 -6.98 -2.23
C VAL A 97 -1.96 -7.57 -2.98
N PRO A 98 -2.18 -8.54 -3.89
CA PRO A 98 -1.11 -9.05 -4.72
C PRO A 98 -0.45 -7.88 -5.43
N LYS A 99 0.88 -7.77 -5.34
CA LYS A 99 1.62 -6.82 -6.17
C LYS A 99 1.24 -7.05 -7.63
N ASP A 100 0.77 -6.01 -8.30
CA ASP A 100 0.57 -6.06 -9.74
C ASP A 100 1.96 -6.20 -10.38
N PRO A 101 2.17 -7.11 -11.34
CA PRO A 101 3.43 -7.20 -12.08
C PRO A 101 3.82 -5.90 -12.80
N ASN A 102 2.93 -4.90 -12.85
CA ASN A 102 3.15 -3.58 -13.41
C ASN A 102 3.26 -2.46 -12.36
N ASP A 103 3.12 -2.74 -11.06
CA ASP A 103 3.20 -1.70 -10.00
C ASP A 103 4.55 -0.96 -10.01
N ASP A 104 5.64 -1.65 -10.36
CA ASP A 104 7.00 -1.10 -10.41
C ASP A 104 7.39 -0.60 -11.83
N LYS A 105 6.43 -0.51 -12.76
CA LYS A 105 6.70 -0.08 -14.14
C LYS A 105 6.29 1.36 -14.37
N PRO A 106 7.01 2.09 -15.24
CA PRO A 106 6.57 3.39 -15.70
C PRO A 106 5.17 3.32 -16.29
N VAL A 107 4.36 4.33 -16.00
CA VAL A 107 2.99 4.44 -16.50
C VAL A 107 2.88 5.57 -17.49
N VAL A 108 2.07 5.34 -18.52
CA VAL A 108 1.74 6.33 -19.53
C VAL A 108 0.31 6.80 -19.28
N VAL A 109 0.16 8.07 -18.91
CA VAL A 109 -1.14 8.72 -18.69
C VAL A 109 -1.50 9.49 -19.95
N GLU A 110 -2.57 9.07 -20.61
CA GLU A 110 -3.13 9.76 -21.76
C GLU A 110 -4.44 10.45 -21.39
N VAL A 111 -4.46 11.77 -21.47
CA VAL A 111 -5.68 12.57 -21.27
C VAL A 111 -6.27 12.92 -22.62
N ARG A 112 -7.51 12.49 -22.89
CA ARG A 112 -8.27 12.78 -24.11
C ARG A 112 -9.56 13.51 -23.79
N SER A 113 -9.91 14.52 -24.58
CA SER A 113 -11.24 15.14 -24.53
C SER A 113 -12.31 14.16 -25.01
N ALA A 114 -13.36 13.99 -24.20
CA ALA A 114 -14.55 13.23 -24.60
C ALA A 114 -15.52 14.11 -25.44
N ALA A 115 -16.75 13.63 -25.67
CA ALA A 115 -17.78 14.44 -26.30
C ALA A 115 -18.11 15.68 -25.44
N GLY A 116 -18.19 16.86 -26.07
CA GLY A 116 -18.44 18.12 -25.36
C GLY A 116 -17.73 19.35 -25.91
N GLY A 117 -17.04 19.25 -27.06
CA GLY A 117 -16.46 20.42 -27.73
C GLY A 117 -15.42 21.14 -26.87
N ASP A 118 -15.51 22.47 -26.82
CA ASP A 118 -14.51 23.33 -26.17
C ASP A 118 -14.43 23.12 -24.65
N GLU A 119 -15.56 22.83 -23.98
CA GLU A 119 -15.57 22.57 -22.54
C GLU A 119 -14.86 21.26 -22.17
N ALA A 120 -15.05 20.20 -22.98
CA ALA A 120 -14.37 18.92 -22.78
C ALA A 120 -12.86 19.04 -23.01
N ALA A 121 -12.45 19.87 -23.97
CA ALA A 121 -11.05 20.20 -24.21
C ALA A 121 -10.44 20.98 -23.03
N LEU A 122 -11.13 22.01 -22.53
CA LEU A 122 -10.68 22.79 -21.37
C LEU A 122 -10.46 21.89 -20.14
N PHE A 123 -11.40 20.99 -19.86
CA PHE A 123 -11.30 20.05 -18.74
C PHE A 123 -10.16 19.04 -18.91
N ALA A 124 -9.92 18.55 -20.12
CA ALA A 124 -8.77 17.68 -20.41
C ALA A 124 -7.44 18.41 -20.11
N ASN A 125 -7.33 19.70 -20.46
CA ASN A 125 -6.15 20.50 -20.13
C ASN A 125 -5.98 20.71 -18.62
N GLU A 126 -7.08 20.92 -17.88
CA GLU A 126 -7.05 21.03 -16.42
C GLU A 126 -6.57 19.72 -15.76
N LEU A 127 -7.04 18.57 -16.23
CA LEU A 127 -6.59 17.26 -15.74
C LEU A 127 -5.11 17.03 -16.06
N PHE A 128 -4.66 17.33 -17.28
CA PHE A 128 -3.25 17.23 -17.64
C PHE A 128 -2.37 18.07 -16.69
N ARG A 129 -2.73 19.36 -16.47
CA ARG A 129 -2.03 20.25 -15.53
C ARG A 129 -2.06 19.74 -14.10
N MET A 130 -3.17 19.13 -13.67
CA MET A 130 -3.31 18.52 -12.35
C MET A 130 -2.30 17.38 -12.17
N TYR A 131 -2.20 16.46 -13.13
CA TYR A 131 -1.27 15.33 -13.06
C TYR A 131 0.19 15.78 -13.09
N VAL A 132 0.56 16.73 -13.95
CA VAL A 132 1.92 17.33 -13.95
C VAL A 132 2.28 17.86 -12.56
N ARG A 133 1.40 18.66 -11.95
CA ARG A 133 1.63 19.20 -10.59
C ARG A 133 1.66 18.13 -9.50
N TYR A 134 0.92 17.04 -9.69
CA TYR A 134 0.94 15.91 -8.77
C TYR A 134 2.31 15.21 -8.81
N CYS A 135 2.83 14.92 -10.01
CA CYS A 135 4.17 14.36 -10.20
C CYS A 135 5.24 15.25 -9.54
N GLU A 136 5.19 16.57 -9.76
CA GLU A 136 6.10 17.53 -9.12
C GLU A 136 6.05 17.47 -7.58
N ARG A 137 4.84 17.41 -7.00
CA ARG A 137 4.64 17.34 -5.55
C ARG A 137 5.18 16.03 -4.96
N MET A 138 4.96 14.92 -5.65
CA MET A 138 5.44 13.60 -5.26
C MET A 138 6.93 13.40 -5.59
N LYS A 139 7.56 14.36 -6.28
CA LYS A 139 8.93 14.27 -6.82
C LYS A 139 9.13 13.07 -7.74
N TRP A 140 8.08 12.73 -8.50
CA TRP A 140 8.16 11.68 -9.50
C TRP A 140 8.73 12.26 -10.80
N PRO A 141 9.72 11.59 -11.41
CA PRO A 141 10.18 11.95 -12.75
C PRO A 141 9.02 11.83 -13.74
N TYR A 142 8.91 12.80 -14.63
CA TYR A 142 7.91 12.75 -15.69
C TYR A 142 8.44 13.33 -16.99
N GLU A 143 7.93 12.81 -18.11
CA GLU A 143 8.18 13.32 -19.45
C GLU A 143 6.85 13.63 -20.14
N VAL A 144 6.73 14.84 -20.67
CA VAL A 144 5.60 15.20 -21.54
C VAL A 144 5.99 14.80 -22.96
N VAL A 145 5.34 13.76 -23.48
CA VAL A 145 5.66 13.19 -24.79
C VAL A 145 4.90 13.89 -25.92
N GLU A 146 3.65 14.28 -25.68
CA GLU A 146 2.81 15.00 -26.62
C GLU A 146 1.88 15.94 -25.87
N HIS A 147 1.72 17.16 -26.38
CA HIS A 147 0.80 18.18 -25.86
C HIS A 147 0.37 19.11 -26.99
N GLU A 148 -0.88 19.00 -27.42
CA GLU A 148 -1.49 19.91 -28.40
C GLU A 148 -2.51 20.83 -27.71
N GLU A 149 -2.27 22.14 -27.79
CA GLU A 149 -3.24 23.16 -27.36
C GLU A 149 -4.01 23.69 -28.58
N SER A 150 -5.31 23.46 -28.61
CA SER A 150 -6.19 24.04 -29.63
C SER A 150 -6.52 25.48 -29.25
N GLY A 151 -6.17 26.43 -30.12
CA GLY A 151 -6.70 27.80 -30.06
C GLY A 151 -8.13 27.85 -30.61
N ILE A 152 -8.95 28.79 -30.10
CA ILE A 152 -10.31 29.05 -30.58
C ILE A 152 -10.23 29.45 -32.06
N GLY A 153 -10.45 28.50 -32.98
CA GLY A 153 -10.39 28.78 -34.42
C GLY A 153 -9.94 27.61 -35.30
N GLY A 154 -10.66 26.50 -35.25
CA GLY A 154 -10.82 25.57 -36.39
C GLY A 154 -9.58 24.79 -36.85
N ALA A 155 -9.40 23.58 -36.30
CA ALA A 155 -9.24 22.31 -37.03
C ALA A 155 -9.07 21.13 -36.04
N SER A 156 -9.98 20.17 -36.12
CA SER A 156 -9.85 18.74 -35.78
C SER A 156 -9.11 18.31 -34.49
N ASN A 157 -9.87 18.28 -33.40
CA ASN A 157 -10.16 17.09 -32.57
C ASN A 157 -9.05 16.20 -31.97
N TRP A 158 -7.91 16.68 -31.49
CA TRP A 158 -7.19 15.90 -30.45
C TRP A 158 -6.49 16.86 -29.48
N GLN A 159 -6.84 16.79 -28.19
CA GLN A 159 -5.95 17.25 -27.13
C GLN A 159 -5.46 15.98 -26.45
N ASN A 160 -4.23 15.59 -26.77
CA ASN A 160 -3.55 14.47 -26.14
C ASN A 160 -2.46 15.06 -25.26
N GLY A 161 -2.59 14.87 -23.96
CA GLY A 161 -1.50 15.07 -23.01
C GLY A 161 -0.97 13.71 -22.62
N LEU A 162 0.23 13.37 -23.06
CA LEU A 162 0.89 12.12 -22.70
C LEU A 162 1.96 12.39 -21.66
N ILE A 163 1.77 11.88 -20.45
CA ILE A 163 2.77 11.94 -19.37
C ILE A 163 3.30 10.53 -19.15
N LEU A 164 4.59 10.32 -19.42
CA LEU A 164 5.31 9.17 -18.90
C LEU A 164 5.71 9.50 -17.47
N VAL A 165 5.31 8.65 -16.51
CA VAL A 165 5.75 8.73 -15.12
C VAL A 165 6.63 7.52 -14.88
N GLU A 166 7.92 7.72 -14.59
CA GLU A 166 8.89 6.65 -14.32
C GLU A 166 8.96 6.23 -12.85
#